data_AF-A0A954IM68-F1
#
_entry.id   AF-A0A954IM68-F1
#
_cell.length_a   1.000
_cell.length_b   1.000
_cell.length_c   1.000
_cell.angle_alpha   90.00
_cell.angle_beta   90.00
_cell.angle_gamma   90.00
#
_symmetry.space_group_name_H-M   'P 1'
#
loop_
_entity.id
_entity.type
_entity.pdbx_description
1 polymer ?
#
loop_
_entity_poly.entity_id
_entity_poly.type
_entity_poly.pdbx_seq_one_letter_code
_entity_poly.pdbx_strand_id
1 'polypeptide(L)' 'VYDQLVKPGEWFTYELEVRDDNWRGRDMTRIKFKVDGKELYEYLDFDKTFKSGHFAFQQHDPGSRVSIRKVEVQPLAD' A
#
# COMPACT_ATOMS: atom_id res chain seq x y z
N VAL A 1 -23.17 4.62 3.29
CA VAL A 1 -22.51 5.72 2.55
C VAL A 1 -21.05 5.34 2.44
N TYR A 2 -20.47 5.27 1.24
CA TYR A 2 -19.03 5.03 1.08
C TYR A 2 -18.29 6.33 1.35
N ASP A 3 -17.28 6.29 2.20
CA ASP A 3 -16.40 7.45 2.39
C ASP A 3 -15.65 7.73 1.09
N GLN A 4 -15.71 8.98 0.63
CA GLN A 4 -14.83 9.43 -0.44
C GLN A 4 -13.41 9.54 0.13
N LEU A 5 -12.54 8.62 -0.26
CA LEU A 5 -11.18 8.52 0.28
C LEU A 5 -10.29 9.70 -0.15
N VAL A 6 -10.42 10.15 -1.40
CA VAL A 6 -9.64 11.26 -1.98
C VAL A 6 -10.52 12.10 -2.91
N LYS A 7 -10.20 13.39 -3.04
CA LYS A 7 -10.92 14.30 -3.95
C LYS A 7 -10.14 14.52 -5.25
N PRO A 8 -10.82 14.71 -6.39
CA PRO A 8 -10.17 15.10 -7.63
C PRO A 8 -9.37 16.41 -7.46
N GLY A 9 -8.15 16.44 -7.98
CA GLY A 9 -7.30 17.65 -7.97
C GLY A 9 -6.58 17.93 -6.64
N GLU A 10 -6.80 17.11 -5.62
CA GLU A 10 -6.08 17.20 -4.35
C GLU A 10 -4.93 16.18 -4.29
N TRP A 11 -3.84 16.57 -3.62
CA TRP A 11 -2.77 15.63 -3.29
C TRP A 11 -3.15 14.85 -2.05
N PHE A 12 -2.84 13.56 -2.04
CA PHE A 12 -2.96 12.69 -0.89
C PHE A 12 -1.65 11.90 -0.72
N THR A 13 -1.40 11.37 0.47
CA THR A 13 -0.31 10.41 0.69
C THR A 13 -0.83 8.99 0.52
N TYR A 14 -0.01 8.14 -0.10
CA TYR A 14 -0.26 6.72 -0.17
C TYR A 14 0.95 5.98 0.39
N GLU A 15 0.73 5.31 1.52
CA GLU A 15 1.79 4.69 2.29
C GLU A 15 1.54 3.18 2.36
N LEU A 16 2.57 2.40 2.04
CA LEU A 16 2.55 0.95 2.08
C LEU A 16 3.64 0.47 3.04
N GLU A 17 3.26 -0.35 4.01
CA GLU A 17 4.19 -1.09 4.86
C GLU A 17 4.07 -2.57 4.55
N VAL A 18 5.18 -3.18 4.12
CA VAL A 18 5.26 -4.61 3.81
C VAL A 18 6.36 -5.21 4.68
N ARG A 19 6.01 -6.17 5.53
CA ARG A 19 6.98 -6.87 6.39
C ARG A 19 6.53 -8.29 6.70
N ASP A 20 7.48 -9.17 6.95
CA ASP A 20 7.19 -10.42 7.62
C ASP A 20 6.84 -10.15 9.10
N ASP A 21 5.92 -10.94 9.64
CA ASP A 21 5.44 -10.80 11.01
C ASP A 21 4.97 -12.16 11.55
N ASN A 22 4.80 -12.26 12.87
CA ASN A 22 4.21 -13.41 13.54
C ASN A 22 2.85 -13.03 14.13
N TRP A 23 1.78 -13.48 13.48
CA TRP A 23 0.42 -13.23 13.93
C TRP A 23 -0.12 -14.43 14.72
N ARG A 24 -0.17 -14.28 16.05
CA ARG A 24 -0.71 -15.30 16.97
C ARG A 24 -0.03 -16.67 16.80
N GLY A 25 1.29 -16.68 16.70
CA GLY A 25 2.10 -17.90 16.55
C GLY A 25 2.21 -18.41 15.11
N ARG A 26 1.71 -17.66 14.12
CA ARG A 26 1.78 -18.04 12.70
C ARG A 26 2.55 -16.99 11.92
N ASP A 27 3.60 -17.42 11.25
CA ASP A 27 4.39 -16.55 10.38
C ASP A 27 3.59 -16.18 9.13
N MET A 28 3.71 -14.93 8.70
CA MET A 28 2.96 -14.38 7.58
C MET A 28 3.64 -13.10 7.06
N THR A 29 3.27 -12.66 5.86
CA THR A 29 3.67 -11.34 5.33
C THR A 29 2.51 -10.37 5.51
N ARG A 30 2.73 -9.33 6.32
CA ARG A 30 1.75 -8.28 6.62
C ARG A 30 1.91 -7.13 5.64
N ILE A 31 0.80 -6.75 5.02
CA ILE A 31 0.73 -5.63 4.08
C ILE A 31 -0.31 -4.63 4.59
N LYS A 32 0.14 -3.43 4.94
CA LYS A 32 -0.74 -2.34 5.37
C LYS A 32 -0.78 -1.22 4.35
N PHE A 33 -1.97 -0.66 4.17
CA PHE A 33 -2.21 0.47 3.29
C PHE A 33 -2.80 1.64 4.09
N LYS A 34 -2.22 2.83 3.90
CA LYS A 34 -2.77 4.07 4.46
C LYS A 34 -2.94 5.12 3.38
N VAL A 35 -4.02 5.89 3.50
CA VAL A 35 -4.24 7.13 2.73
C VAL A 35 -4.37 8.27 3.71
N ASP A 36 -3.56 9.31 3.53
CA ASP A 36 -3.48 10.46 4.45
C ASP A 36 -3.33 10.03 5.92
N GLY A 37 -2.45 9.04 6.16
CA GLY A 37 -2.20 8.46 7.48
C GLY A 37 -3.32 7.56 8.05
N LYS A 38 -4.51 7.52 7.43
CA LYS A 38 -5.61 6.63 7.84
C LYS A 38 -5.41 5.23 7.28
N GLU A 39 -5.33 4.23 8.15
CA GLU A 39 -5.32 2.82 7.74
C GLU A 39 -6.64 2.48 7.03
N LEU A 40 -6.52 2.01 5.80
CA LEU A 40 -7.67 1.59 4.99
C LEU A 40 -7.91 0.10 5.13
N TYR A 41 -6.84 -0.67 5.00
CA TYR A 41 -6.91 -2.12 5.04
C TYR A 41 -5.55 -2.73 5.40
N GLU A 42 -5.62 -3.90 6.01
CA GLU A 42 -4.50 -4.77 6.33
C GLU A 42 -4.75 -6.15 5.71
N TYR A 43 -3.81 -6.62 4.91
CA TYR A 43 -3.82 -7.95 4.35
C TYR A 43 -2.83 -8.86 5.08
N LEU A 44 -3.28 -10.07 5.42
CA LEU A 44 -2.50 -11.07 6.13
C LEU A 44 -2.19 -12.27 5.23
N ASP A 45 -1.01 -12.27 4.59
CA ASP A 45 -0.56 -13.34 3.69
C ASP A 45 0.13 -14.47 4.46
N PHE A 46 -0.65 -15.44 4.94
CA PHE A 46 -0.11 -16.59 5.67
C PHE A 46 0.68 -17.57 4.80
N ASP A 47 0.46 -17.56 3.48
CA ASP A 47 1.19 -18.42 2.55
C ASP A 47 2.52 -17.78 2.11
N LYS A 48 2.78 -16.53 2.56
CA LYS A 48 3.94 -15.72 2.16
C LYS A 48 4.12 -15.70 0.64
N THR A 49 3.01 -15.57 -0.08
CA THR A 49 2.91 -15.53 -1.53
C THR A 49 3.76 -14.40 -2.12
N PHE A 50 3.78 -13.24 -1.48
CA PHE A 50 4.49 -12.05 -1.99
C PHE A 50 5.92 -11.99 -1.48
N LYS A 51 6.89 -12.05 -2.41
CA LYS A 51 8.34 -11.95 -2.14
C LYS A 51 8.88 -10.61 -2.61
N SER A 52 10.20 -10.45 -2.58
CA SER A 52 10.86 -9.28 -3.16
C SER A 52 10.51 -9.10 -4.63
N GLY A 53 10.38 -7.84 -5.05
CA GLY A 53 9.91 -7.49 -6.40
C GLY A 53 10.12 -6.02 -6.72
N HIS A 54 9.40 -5.55 -7.74
CA HIS A 54 9.47 -4.18 -8.23
C HIS A 54 8.20 -3.40 -7.87
N PHE A 55 8.33 -2.08 -7.69
CA PHE A 55 7.18 -1.19 -7.66
C PHE A 55 6.70 -0.92 -9.08
N ALA A 56 5.40 -0.98 -9.28
CA ALA A 56 4.77 -0.70 -10.56
C ALA A 56 3.61 0.29 -10.38
N PHE A 57 3.51 1.23 -11.30
CA PHE A 57 2.34 2.10 -11.42
C PHE A 57 1.52 1.61 -12.60
N GLN A 58 0.29 1.18 -12.32
CA GLN A 58 -0.64 0.75 -13.34
C GLN A 58 -1.68 1.84 -13.59
N GLN A 59 -1.91 2.16 -14.86
CA GLN A 59 -2.95 3.04 -15.33
C GLN A 59 -3.90 2.24 -16.23
N HIS A 60 -5.19 2.20 -15.91
CA HIS A 60 -6.16 1.34 -16.61
C HIS A 60 -6.89 2.06 -17.75
N ASP A 61 -7.31 3.32 -17.54
CA ASP A 61 -8.15 4.04 -18.51
C ASP A 61 -7.37 5.15 -19.24
N PRO A 62 -7.44 5.22 -20.60
CA PRO A 62 -6.71 6.22 -21.39
C PRO A 62 -7.08 7.67 -21.07
N GLY A 63 -8.31 7.93 -20.61
CA GLY A 63 -8.81 9.26 -20.28
C GLY A 63 -8.38 9.77 -18.90
N SER A 64 -7.95 8.86 -18.02
CA SER A 64 -7.57 9.20 -16.65
C SER A 64 -6.12 9.70 -16.63
N ARG A 65 -5.92 10.90 -16.07
CA ARG A 65 -4.60 11.50 -15.87
C ARG A 65 -4.31 11.56 -14.39
N VAL A 66 -3.24 10.92 -13.96
CA VAL A 66 -2.75 10.97 -12.59
C VAL A 66 -1.35 11.59 -12.57
N SER A 67 -1.07 12.37 -11.54
CA SER A 67 0.25 12.91 -11.28
C SER A 67 0.81 12.23 -10.05
N ILE A 68 2.01 11.68 -10.15
CA ILE A 68 2.70 10.98 -9.06
C ILE A 68 3.97 11.75 -8.76
N ARG A 69 4.25 12.00 -7.47
CA ARG A 69 5.48 12.68 -7.02
C ARG A 69 5.93 12.12 -5.68
N LYS A 70 7.20 12.36 -5.33
CA LYS A 70 7.81 11.92 -4.06
C LYS A 70 7.61 10.42 -3.83
N VAL A 71 8.01 9.63 -4.83
CA VAL A 71 8.05 8.17 -4.71
C VAL A 71 9.34 7.81 -4.00
N GLU A 72 9.22 7.35 -2.77
CA GLU A 72 10.36 7.06 -1.89
C GLU A 72 10.17 5.67 -1.29
N VAL A 73 11.28 4.98 -1.03
CA VAL A 73 11.29 3.67 -0.37
C VAL A 73 12.32 3.68 0.74
N GLN A 74 11.92 3.17 1.90
CA GLN A 74 12.80 2.95 3.04
C GLN A 74 12.72 1.48 3.44
N PRO A 75 13.83 0.73 3.38
CA PRO A 75 13.89 -0.59 4.01
C PRO A 75 13.55 -0.49 5.50
N LEU A 76 12.75 -1.43 6.00
CA LEU A 76 12.45 -1.51 7.42
C LEU A 76 13.64 -2.11 8.18
N ALA A 77 13.76 -1.78 9.45
CA ALA A 77 14.75 -2.40 10.32
C ALA A 77 14.43 -3.89 10.51
N ASP A 78 15.49 -4.70 10.65
CA ASP A 78 15.41 -6.15 10.93
C ASP A 78 14.84 -6.44 12.33
#